data_AF-A0A9X2LJ85-F1
#
_entry.id   AF-A0A9X2LJ85-F1
#
_cell.length_a   1.000
_cell.length_b   1.000
_cell.length_c   1.000
_cell.angle_alpha   90.00
_cell.angle_beta   90.00
_cell.angle_gamma   90.00
#
_symmetry.space_group_name_H-M   'P 1'
#
loop_
_entity.id
_entity.type
_entity.pdbx_description
1 polymer ?
#
loop_
_entity_poly.entity_id
_entity_poly.type
_entity_poly.pdbx_seq_one_letter_code
_entity_poly.pdbx_strand_id
1 'polypeptide(L)'
;MTVIVGLVHNERVHLGGDSAGVAGLRLTVRRDPKIFRNGPYALGFTTSFRMGQLLHHAFKAPKPKGDLDHFMTTVFVDKLRTCLKNGGWSRKDCEQEQGGTFLVGIYGRLFAVYADYQIAEPADGYAAVGCGDEFALGALHATANLDLKPRKRLALALAAAGHHSAGVCEPFRYVTARKLSP
;
A
#
# COMPACT_ATOMS: atom_id res chain seq x y z
N MET A 1 11.23 2.28 -7.16
CA MET A 1 12.02 2.61 -5.96
C MET A 1 11.11 2.99 -4.81
N THR A 2 10.60 1.98 -4.09
CA THR A 2 9.71 2.12 -2.94
C THR A 2 9.68 0.80 -2.17
N VAL A 3 9.38 0.85 -0.88
CA VAL A 3 8.73 -0.28 -0.20
C VAL A 3 7.53 0.23 0.61
N ILE A 4 6.40 -0.44 0.46
CA ILE A 4 5.24 -0.33 1.36
C ILE A 4 5.04 -1.70 1.99
N VAL A 5 4.91 -1.72 3.31
CA VAL A 5 4.63 -2.94 4.10
C VAL A 5 3.29 -2.81 4.80
N GLY A 6 2.57 -3.91 4.91
CA GLY A 6 1.31 -4.02 5.63
C GLY A 6 1.30 -5.22 6.55
N LEU A 7 0.70 -5.05 7.73
CA LEU A 7 0.54 -6.10 8.73
C LEU A 7 -0.84 -6.00 9.37
N VAL A 8 -1.57 -7.11 9.37
CA VAL A 8 -2.78 -7.32 10.16
C VAL A 8 -2.37 -7.74 11.57
N HIS A 9 -2.89 -7.05 12.57
CA HIS A 9 -2.71 -7.43 13.97
C HIS A 9 -3.90 -6.94 14.80
N ASN A 10 -4.51 -7.84 15.59
CA ASN A 10 -5.69 -7.57 16.41
C ASN A 10 -6.79 -6.84 15.61
N GLU A 11 -7.16 -7.42 14.46
CA GLU A 11 -8.21 -6.90 13.55
C GLU A 11 -7.97 -5.46 13.08
N ARG A 12 -6.70 -5.05 13.04
CA ARG A 12 -6.29 -3.74 12.54
C ARG A 12 -5.16 -3.89 11.54
N VAL A 13 -5.24 -3.11 10.48
CA VAL A 13 -4.18 -3.04 9.48
C VAL A 13 -3.24 -1.89 9.79
N HIS A 14 -1.96 -2.19 9.88
CA HIS A 14 -0.88 -1.24 10.06
C HIS A 14 -0.04 -1.21 8.78
N LEU A 15 0.22 -0.02 8.24
CA LEU A 15 1.08 0.16 7.09
C LEU A 15 2.34 0.95 7.47
N GLY A 16 3.44 0.63 6.80
CA GLY A 16 4.69 1.38 6.83
C GLY A 16 5.18 1.63 5.41
N GLY A 17 5.90 2.74 5.20
CA GLY A 17 6.44 3.09 3.89
C GLY A 17 7.68 3.96 3.97
N ASP A 18 8.52 3.86 2.94
CA ASP A 18 9.73 4.66 2.77
C ASP A 18 9.44 6.05 2.17
N SER A 19 10.46 6.91 2.10
CA SER A 19 10.35 8.29 1.61
C SER A 19 11.12 8.57 0.32
N ALA A 20 11.73 7.58 -0.35
CA ALA A 20 12.54 7.84 -1.54
C ALA A 20 11.69 8.28 -2.75
N GLY A 21 12.09 9.35 -3.43
CA GLY A 21 11.77 9.59 -4.83
C GLY A 21 13.02 9.45 -5.66
N VAL A 22 13.03 8.52 -6.62
CA VAL A 22 14.22 8.21 -7.42
C VAL A 22 13.98 8.50 -8.90
N ALA A 23 14.94 9.16 -9.54
CA ALA A 23 14.99 9.39 -10.98
C ALA A 23 16.41 9.15 -11.50
N GLY A 24 16.60 8.08 -12.26
CA GLY A 24 17.94 7.58 -12.59
C GLY A 24 18.72 7.23 -11.31
N LEU A 25 19.91 7.81 -11.14
CA LEU A 25 20.74 7.64 -9.95
C LEU A 25 20.50 8.71 -8.87
N ARG A 26 19.54 9.63 -9.08
CA ARG A 26 19.25 10.71 -8.12
C ARG A 26 18.19 10.26 -7.14
N LEU A 27 18.49 10.40 -5.85
CA LEU A 27 17.57 10.18 -4.75
C LEU A 27 17.17 11.52 -4.14
N THR A 28 15.86 11.72 -3.99
CA THR A 28 15.28 12.82 -3.24
C THR A 28 14.43 12.24 -2.12
N VAL A 29 14.72 12.60 -0.87
CA VAL A 29 13.82 12.29 0.24
C VAL A 29 12.59 13.20 0.12
N ARG A 30 11.43 12.60 -0.08
CA ARG A 30 10.18 13.31 -0.35
C ARG A 30 9.44 13.64 0.95
N ARG A 31 8.94 14.87 1.06
CA ARG A 31 8.09 15.28 2.19
C ARG A 31 6.69 14.66 2.10
N ASP A 32 6.14 14.59 0.89
CA ASP A 32 4.83 14.00 0.65
C ASP A 32 4.88 12.49 0.90
N PRO A 33 4.06 11.97 1.84
CA PRO A 33 4.16 10.59 2.27
C PRO A 33 3.57 9.63 1.21
N LYS A 34 4.18 8.46 1.08
CA LYS A 34 3.65 7.38 0.23
C LYS A 34 2.49 6.60 0.85
N ILE A 35 2.18 6.90 2.11
CA ILE A 35 1.12 6.25 2.88
C ILE A 35 0.23 7.30 3.55
N PHE A 36 -1.07 7.05 3.62
CA PHE A 36 -2.04 7.99 4.16
C PHE A 36 -3.36 7.29 4.49
N ARG A 37 -4.29 8.03 5.10
CA ARG A 37 -5.68 7.60 5.24
C ARG A 37 -6.55 8.30 4.21
N ASN A 38 -7.55 7.59 3.69
CA ASN A 38 -8.64 8.17 2.92
C ASN A 38 -9.95 7.58 3.46
N GLY A 39 -10.69 8.37 4.26
CA GLY A 39 -11.83 7.88 5.01
C GLY A 39 -11.45 6.74 5.99
N PRO A 40 -12.11 5.56 5.92
CA PRO A 40 -11.79 4.42 6.78
C PRO A 40 -10.51 3.67 6.35
N TYR A 41 -10.08 3.85 5.10
CA TYR A 41 -8.97 3.12 4.51
C TYR A 41 -7.62 3.67 4.97
N ALA A 42 -6.65 2.77 5.17
CA ALA A 42 -5.23 3.10 5.10
C ALA A 42 -4.71 2.65 3.72
N LEU A 43 -3.96 3.51 3.03
CA LEU A 43 -3.39 3.18 1.73
C LEU A 43 -1.88 3.46 1.71
N GLY A 44 -1.15 2.70 0.90
CA GLY A 44 0.27 2.95 0.64
C GLY A 44 0.67 2.54 -0.76
N PHE A 45 1.26 3.47 -1.53
CA PHE A 45 1.49 3.30 -2.98
C PHE A 45 2.96 3.22 -3.38
N THR A 46 3.23 2.64 -4.56
CA THR A 46 4.59 2.55 -5.13
C THR A 46 4.71 3.31 -6.45
N THR A 47 3.99 2.87 -7.48
CA THR A 47 4.23 3.09 -8.91
C THR A 47 4.50 4.54 -9.31
N SER A 48 3.70 5.49 -8.82
CA SER A 48 3.83 6.90 -9.20
C SER A 48 3.35 7.81 -8.10
N PHE A 49 4.09 8.89 -7.84
CA PHE A 49 3.63 9.97 -6.97
C PHE A 49 2.34 10.61 -7.48
N ARG A 50 2.14 10.71 -8.80
CA ARG A 50 0.89 11.24 -9.35
C ARG A 50 -0.30 10.33 -9.04
N MET A 51 -0.13 9.01 -9.18
CA MET A 51 -1.14 8.03 -8.76
C MET A 51 -1.45 8.18 -7.26
N GLY A 52 -0.42 8.26 -6.43
CA GLY A 52 -0.56 8.48 -4.99
C GLY A 52 -1.35 9.73 -4.63
N GLN A 53 -1.07 10.85 -5.30
CA GLN A 53 -1.82 12.10 -5.13
C GLN A 53 -3.30 11.95 -5.51
N LEU A 54 -3.61 11.22 -6.60
CA LEU A 54 -4.99 10.94 -6.97
C LEU A 54 -5.69 10.08 -5.91
N LEU A 55 -5.05 9.01 -5.44
CA LEU A 55 -5.55 8.16 -4.36
C LEU A 55 -5.79 8.92 -3.06
N HIS A 56 -4.96 9.93 -2.76
CA HIS A 56 -5.06 10.70 -1.51
C HIS A 56 -6.08 11.83 -1.60
N HIS A 57 -6.08 12.58 -2.71
CA HIS A 57 -6.76 13.88 -2.78
C HIS A 57 -7.95 13.91 -3.74
N ALA A 58 -8.01 13.02 -4.74
CA ALA A 58 -9.10 13.00 -5.72
C ALA A 58 -10.04 11.81 -5.52
N PHE A 59 -9.53 10.68 -5.06
CA PHE A 59 -10.28 9.44 -4.95
C PHE A 59 -11.33 9.55 -3.85
N LYS A 60 -12.59 9.55 -4.26
CA LYS A 60 -13.74 9.45 -3.35
C LYS A 60 -14.00 7.97 -3.05
N ALA A 61 -13.20 7.42 -2.13
CA ALA A 61 -13.23 6.01 -1.80
C ALA A 61 -14.65 5.58 -1.34
N PRO A 62 -15.28 4.59 -1.98
CA PRO A 62 -16.61 4.14 -1.60
C PRO A 62 -16.59 3.49 -0.20
N LYS A 63 -17.68 3.56 0.56
CA LYS A 63 -17.81 2.81 1.81
C LYS A 63 -18.19 1.35 1.48
N PRO A 64 -17.54 0.34 2.09
CA PRO A 64 -17.92 -1.05 1.86
C PRO A 64 -19.36 -1.33 2.25
N LYS A 65 -20.01 -2.21 1.49
CA LYS A 65 -21.35 -2.74 1.76
C LYS A 65 -21.37 -4.21 1.36
N GLY A 66 -22.00 -5.05 2.18
CA GLY A 66 -22.10 -6.48 1.92
C GLY A 66 -20.75 -7.20 2.07
N ASP A 67 -20.57 -8.25 1.29
CA ASP A 67 -19.34 -9.03 1.26
C ASP A 67 -18.15 -8.17 0.79
N LEU A 68 -17.07 -8.17 1.57
CA LEU A 68 -15.96 -7.27 1.33
C LEU A 68 -15.12 -7.68 0.12
N ASP A 69 -15.02 -8.98 -0.18
CA ASP A 69 -14.26 -9.45 -1.35
C ASP A 69 -14.94 -9.02 -2.64
N HIS A 70 -16.24 -9.32 -2.74
CA HIS A 70 -17.06 -8.86 -3.84
C HIS A 70 -17.03 -7.34 -3.98
N PHE A 71 -17.13 -6.58 -2.88
CA PHE A 71 -17.06 -5.13 -2.91
C PHE A 71 -15.71 -4.62 -3.43
N MET A 72 -14.60 -5.20 -2.96
CA MET A 72 -13.26 -4.79 -3.35
C MET A 72 -12.98 -5.07 -4.83
N THR A 73 -13.43 -6.21 -5.35
CA THR A 73 -13.21 -6.59 -6.76
C THR A 73 -14.18 -5.94 -7.74
N THR A 74 -15.22 -5.25 -7.27
CA THR A 74 -16.22 -4.60 -8.13
C THR A 74 -16.27 -3.08 -7.87
N VAL A 75 -17.05 -2.64 -6.88
CA VAL A 75 -17.37 -1.25 -6.60
C VAL A 75 -16.10 -0.43 -6.30
N PHE A 76 -15.17 -0.97 -5.52
CA PHE A 76 -13.93 -0.28 -5.20
C PHE A 76 -13.07 -0.08 -6.46
N VAL A 77 -12.82 -1.16 -7.21
CA VAL A 77 -12.03 -1.14 -8.44
C VAL A 77 -12.64 -0.20 -9.49
N ASP A 78 -13.95 -0.23 -9.71
CA ASP A 78 -14.60 0.64 -10.71
C ASP A 78 -14.47 2.12 -10.36
N LYS A 79 -14.60 2.47 -9.07
CA LYS A 79 -14.40 3.85 -8.61
C LYS A 79 -12.93 4.26 -8.71
N LEU A 80 -12.01 3.35 -8.41
CA LEU A 80 -10.58 3.58 -8.57
C LEU A 80 -10.22 3.86 -10.04
N ARG A 81 -10.63 2.97 -10.95
CA ARG A 81 -10.43 3.11 -12.41
C ARG A 81 -10.93 4.47 -12.91
N THR A 82 -12.16 4.82 -12.55
CA THR A 82 -12.76 6.12 -12.90
C THR A 82 -11.91 7.29 -12.37
N CYS A 83 -11.44 7.21 -11.12
CA CYS A 83 -10.58 8.25 -10.53
C CYS A 83 -9.26 8.41 -11.29
N LEU A 84 -8.59 7.31 -11.63
CA LEU A 84 -7.32 7.35 -12.35
C LEU A 84 -7.50 7.86 -13.79
N LYS A 85 -8.59 7.47 -14.46
CA LYS A 85 -8.97 7.98 -15.78
C LYS A 85 -9.24 9.48 -15.76
N ASN A 86 -10.13 9.94 -14.88
CA ASN A 86 -10.46 11.37 -14.76
C ASN A 86 -9.26 12.21 -14.30
N GLY A 87 -8.35 11.61 -13.53
CA GLY A 87 -7.12 12.24 -13.07
C GLY A 87 -5.99 12.33 -14.11
N GLY A 88 -6.23 11.83 -15.32
CA GLY A 88 -5.27 11.83 -16.43
C GLY A 88 -4.11 10.85 -16.26
N TRP A 89 -4.29 9.78 -15.46
CA TRP A 89 -3.23 8.82 -15.16
C TRP A 89 -3.50 7.41 -15.70
N SER A 90 -4.74 7.10 -16.10
CA SER A 90 -5.05 5.81 -16.73
C SER A 90 -4.23 5.62 -17.99
N ARG A 91 -3.61 4.44 -18.12
CA ARG A 91 -2.91 4.01 -19.32
C ARG A 91 -3.62 2.81 -19.92
N LYS A 92 -3.41 2.59 -21.20
CA LYS A 92 -3.77 1.33 -21.85
C LYS A 92 -2.50 0.65 -22.33
N ASP A 93 -2.46 -0.66 -22.18
CA ASP A 93 -1.47 -1.52 -22.80
C ASP A 93 -2.22 -2.67 -23.48
N CYS A 94 -2.04 -2.85 -24.79
CA CYS A 94 -2.80 -3.80 -25.60
C CYS A 94 -4.33 -3.78 -25.31
N GLU A 95 -4.93 -2.58 -25.29
CA GLU A 95 -6.34 -2.30 -24.94
C GLU A 95 -6.79 -2.58 -23.50
N GLN A 96 -5.93 -3.12 -22.65
CA GLN A 96 -6.21 -3.31 -21.23
C GLN A 96 -5.85 -2.06 -20.43
N GLU A 97 -6.77 -1.59 -19.59
CA GLU A 97 -6.49 -0.47 -18.70
C GLU A 97 -5.51 -0.90 -17.61
N GLN A 98 -4.50 -0.06 -17.38
CA GLN A 98 -3.48 -0.25 -16.36
C GLN A 98 -3.63 0.83 -15.27
N GLY A 99 -3.55 0.37 -14.03
CA GLY A 99 -3.42 1.16 -12.82
C GLY A 99 -1.98 1.11 -12.30
N GLY A 100 -1.84 0.93 -10.99
CA GLY A 100 -0.54 0.74 -10.35
C GLY A 100 -0.68 -0.05 -9.06
N THR A 101 0.44 -0.24 -8.39
CA THR A 101 0.54 -1.16 -7.26
C THR A 101 0.52 -0.42 -5.92
N PHE A 102 -0.34 -0.86 -5.01
CA PHE A 102 -0.49 -0.28 -3.69
C PHE A 102 -1.16 -1.26 -2.70
N LEU A 103 -0.99 -1.02 -1.41
CA LEU A 103 -1.70 -1.72 -0.34
C LEU A 103 -2.90 -0.91 0.14
N VAL A 104 -3.96 -1.63 0.54
CA VAL A 104 -5.20 -1.10 1.11
C VAL A 104 -5.54 -1.87 2.39
N GLY A 105 -5.62 -1.17 3.51
CA GLY A 105 -6.10 -1.71 4.77
C GLY A 105 -7.48 -1.18 5.11
N ILE A 106 -8.44 -2.07 5.36
CA ILE A 106 -9.79 -1.71 5.83
C ILE A 106 -10.40 -2.85 6.64
N TYR A 107 -11.09 -2.53 7.73
CA TYR A 107 -11.87 -3.49 8.54
C TYR A 107 -11.08 -4.75 8.95
N GLY A 108 -9.81 -4.57 9.32
CA GLY A 108 -8.93 -5.67 9.72
C GLY A 108 -8.36 -6.50 8.57
N ARG A 109 -8.73 -6.20 7.32
CA ARG A 109 -8.31 -6.92 6.11
C ARG A 109 -7.33 -6.10 5.27
N LEU A 110 -6.30 -6.77 4.75
CA LEU A 110 -5.19 -6.15 4.04
C LEU A 110 -5.17 -6.66 2.59
N PHE A 111 -5.39 -5.77 1.64
CA PHE A 111 -5.41 -6.07 0.23
C PHE A 111 -4.20 -5.46 -0.48
N ALA A 112 -3.65 -6.19 -1.45
CA ALA A 112 -2.78 -5.66 -2.48
C ALA A 112 -3.60 -5.43 -3.75
N VAL A 113 -3.44 -4.25 -4.34
CA VAL A 113 -3.98 -3.91 -5.66
C VAL A 113 -2.81 -3.88 -6.63
N TYR A 114 -2.91 -4.59 -7.76
CA TYR A 114 -1.87 -4.58 -8.79
C TYR A 114 -2.30 -3.81 -10.04
N ALA A 115 -1.38 -3.68 -11.00
CA ALA A 115 -1.52 -2.80 -12.15
C ALA A 115 -2.67 -3.19 -13.10
N ASP A 116 -3.06 -4.46 -13.13
CA ASP A 116 -4.22 -4.97 -13.87
C ASP A 116 -5.55 -4.84 -13.09
N TYR A 117 -5.54 -4.08 -11.99
CA TYR A 117 -6.66 -3.91 -11.06
C TYR A 117 -7.08 -5.17 -10.30
N GLN A 118 -6.30 -6.26 -10.36
CA GLN A 118 -6.58 -7.41 -9.52
C GLN A 118 -6.43 -7.04 -8.04
N ILE A 119 -7.25 -7.68 -7.21
CA ILE A 119 -7.23 -7.56 -5.76
C ILE A 119 -6.73 -8.90 -5.20
N ALA A 120 -5.69 -8.85 -4.37
CA ALA A 120 -5.19 -10.01 -3.65
C ALA A 120 -5.22 -9.74 -2.14
N GLU A 121 -5.66 -10.73 -1.36
CA GLU A 121 -5.49 -10.73 0.09
C GLU A 121 -4.56 -11.89 0.47
N PRO A 122 -3.37 -11.63 1.02
CA PRO A 122 -2.46 -12.68 1.43
C PRO A 122 -2.93 -13.36 2.72
N ALA A 123 -2.88 -14.70 2.74
CA ALA A 123 -3.29 -15.51 3.88
C ALA A 123 -2.40 -15.34 5.12
N ASP A 124 -1.14 -14.92 4.94
CA ASP A 124 -0.18 -14.74 6.03
C ASP A 124 -0.49 -13.55 6.96
N GLY A 125 -1.47 -12.71 6.61
CA GLY A 125 -1.81 -11.52 7.38
C GLY A 125 -0.79 -10.38 7.25
N TYR A 126 0.15 -10.46 6.30
CA TYR A 126 1.05 -9.38 5.93
C TYR A 126 1.29 -9.33 4.42
N ALA A 127 1.66 -8.15 3.92
CA ALA A 127 1.94 -7.92 2.50
C ALA A 127 3.06 -6.88 2.36
N ALA A 128 3.77 -6.91 1.22
CA ALA A 128 4.66 -5.83 0.84
C ALA A 128 4.59 -5.62 -0.68
N VAL A 129 4.85 -4.38 -1.11
CA VAL A 129 4.91 -4.02 -2.53
C VAL A 129 6.02 -3.01 -2.81
N GLY A 130 6.55 -3.06 -4.03
CA GLY A 130 7.63 -2.20 -4.50
C GLY A 130 8.97 -2.93 -4.48
N CYS A 131 10.02 -2.34 -5.02
CA CYS A 131 11.31 -3.03 -5.22
C CYS A 131 12.02 -3.53 -3.95
N GLY A 132 11.55 -3.17 -2.76
CA GLY A 132 12.07 -3.68 -1.48
C GLY A 132 11.15 -4.72 -0.81
N ASP A 133 10.14 -5.23 -1.51
CA ASP A 133 9.13 -6.13 -0.96
C ASP A 133 9.69 -7.47 -0.51
N GLU A 134 10.52 -8.15 -1.31
CA GLU A 134 11.09 -9.46 -0.96
C GLU A 134 11.88 -9.42 0.37
N PHE A 135 12.69 -8.38 0.57
CA PHE A 135 13.43 -8.17 1.82
C PHE A 135 12.48 -7.93 3.01
N ALA A 136 11.43 -7.14 2.79
CA ALA A 136 10.45 -6.85 3.82
C ALA A 136 9.60 -8.08 4.18
N LEU A 137 9.20 -8.88 3.19
CA LEU A 137 8.45 -10.12 3.38
C LEU A 137 9.27 -11.14 4.18
N GLY A 138 10.56 -11.30 3.86
CA GLY A 138 11.45 -12.17 4.63
C GLY A 138 11.54 -11.76 6.10
N ALA A 139 11.67 -10.46 6.38
CA ALA A 139 11.70 -9.94 7.75
C ALA A 139 10.34 -10.07 8.47
N LEU A 140 9.22 -9.88 7.78
CA LEU A 140 7.88 -10.06 8.34
C LEU A 140 7.63 -11.53 8.71
N HIS A 141 8.06 -12.46 7.85
CA HIS A 141 8.02 -13.89 8.09
C HIS A 141 8.89 -14.29 9.29
N ALA A 142 10.15 -13.89 9.30
CA ALA A 142 11.10 -14.22 10.37
C ALA A 142 10.67 -13.68 11.75
N THR A 143 9.87 -12.60 11.77
CA THR A 143 9.36 -11.99 13.01
C THR A 143 7.94 -12.42 13.38
N ALA A 144 7.32 -13.35 12.64
CA ALA A 144 5.91 -13.72 12.81
C ALA A 144 5.57 -14.26 14.20
N ASN A 145 6.46 -15.08 14.76
CA ASN A 145 6.28 -15.75 16.05
C ASN A 145 6.97 -15.05 17.22
N LEU A 146 7.48 -13.83 16.99
CA LEU A 146 8.09 -13.03 18.05
C LEU A 146 7.04 -12.16 18.72
N ASP A 147 7.14 -11.99 20.04
CA ASP A 147 6.29 -11.06 20.80
C ASP A 147 6.72 -9.60 20.56
N LEU A 148 6.41 -9.11 19.36
CA LEU A 148 6.74 -7.76 18.91
C LEU A 148 5.49 -7.00 18.52
N LYS A 149 5.37 -5.78 19.05
CA LYS A 149 4.32 -4.84 18.64
C LYS A 149 4.35 -4.60 17.12
N PRO A 150 3.20 -4.39 16.45
CA PRO A 150 3.13 -4.22 14.99
C PRO A 150 4.08 -3.16 14.45
N ARG A 151 4.18 -2.03 15.15
CA ARG A 151 5.04 -0.91 14.78
C ARG A 151 6.53 -1.30 14.70
N LYS A 152 6.99 -2.21 15.58
CA LYS A 152 8.37 -2.70 15.59
C LYS A 152 8.61 -3.71 14.47
N ARG A 153 7.66 -4.62 14.21
CA ARG A 153 7.73 -5.55 13.07
C ARG A 153 7.82 -4.82 11.74
N LEU A 154 6.95 -3.83 11.51
CA LEU A 154 7.03 -2.98 10.31
C LEU A 154 8.36 -2.22 10.22
N ALA A 155 8.91 -1.74 11.34
CA ALA A 155 10.20 -1.05 11.34
C ALA A 155 11.36 -1.98 10.94
N LEU A 156 11.36 -3.22 11.45
CA LEU A 156 12.37 -4.21 11.07
C LEU A 156 12.28 -4.57 9.59
N ALA A 157 11.08 -4.74 9.06
CA ALA A 157 10.86 -5.01 7.64
C ALA A 157 11.34 -3.87 6.74
N LEU A 158 11.00 -2.63 7.09
CA LEU A 158 11.46 -1.44 6.38
C LEU A 158 12.98 -1.26 6.48
N ALA A 159 13.58 -1.51 7.63
CA ALA A 159 15.02 -1.43 7.83
C ALA A 159 15.78 -2.47 7.00
N ALA A 160 15.29 -3.72 6.95
CA ALA A 160 15.86 -4.76 6.10
C ALA A 160 15.82 -4.35 4.62
N ALA A 161 14.67 -3.86 4.15
CA ALA A 161 14.52 -3.35 2.79
C ALA A 161 15.41 -2.14 2.51
N GLY A 162 15.52 -1.19 3.45
CA GLY A 162 16.39 -0.01 3.32
C GLY A 162 17.87 -0.32 3.32
N HIS A 163 18.28 -1.42 3.96
CA HIS A 163 19.67 -1.87 3.95
C HIS A 163 20.05 -2.53 2.61
N HIS A 164 19.14 -3.33 2.03
CA HIS A 164 19.47 -4.16 0.85
C HIS A 164 18.95 -3.61 -0.49
N SER A 165 18.00 -2.66 -0.50
CA SER A 165 17.48 -2.06 -1.73
C SER A 165 17.84 -0.57 -1.80
N ALA A 166 18.65 -0.19 -2.79
CA ALA A 166 18.99 1.21 -3.09
C ALA A 166 17.76 2.09 -3.42
N GLY A 167 16.62 1.46 -3.73
CA GLY A 167 15.36 2.15 -3.99
C GLY A 167 14.53 2.48 -2.75
N VAL A 168 15.01 2.19 -1.54
CA VAL A 168 14.30 2.38 -0.27
C VAL A 168 15.09 3.34 0.62
N CYS A 169 14.42 4.35 1.17
CA CYS A 169 15.11 5.33 2.02
C CYS A 169 14.25 5.82 3.19
N GLU A 170 14.93 6.08 4.30
CA GLU A 170 14.39 6.81 5.44
C GLU A 170 14.03 8.28 5.08
N PRO A 171 13.20 8.97 5.90
CA PRO A 171 12.53 8.48 7.09
C PRO A 171 11.37 7.54 6.76
N PHE A 172 11.20 6.51 7.58
CA PHE A 172 10.03 5.64 7.47
C PHE A 172 8.79 6.30 8.10
N ARG A 173 7.66 6.18 7.41
CA ARG A 173 6.34 6.67 7.86
C ARG A 173 5.43 5.50 8.18
N TYR A 174 4.43 5.74 9.03
CA TYR A 174 3.48 4.71 9.45
C TYR A 174 2.05 5.26 9.47
N VAL A 175 1.09 4.42 9.13
CA VAL A 175 -0.34 4.70 9.25
C VAL A 175 -1.07 3.44 9.68
N THR A 176 -2.29 3.56 10.19
CA THR A 176 -3.11 2.43 10.61
C THR A 176 -4.52 2.64 10.10
N ALA A 177 -5.21 1.61 9.63
CA ALA A 177 -6.61 1.74 9.23
C ALA A 177 -7.48 2.21 10.41
N ARG A 178 -8.60 2.89 10.14
CA ARG A 178 -9.52 3.23 11.23
C ARG A 178 -10.13 1.94 11.79
N LYS A 179 -10.41 1.93 13.11
CA LYS A 179 -11.25 0.87 13.69
C LYS A 179 -12.63 0.98 13.07
N LEU A 180 -13.28 -0.15 12.83
CA LEU A 180 -14.73 -0.16 12.63
C LEU A 180 -15.33 0.44 13.90
N SER A 181 -16.05 1.56 13.78
CA SER A 181 -16.89 2.01 14.88
C SER A 181 -18.05 1.01 14.98
N PRO A 182 -18.40 0.53 16.19
CA PRO A 182 -19.59 -0.28 16.39
C PRO A 182 -20.85 0.44 15.92
#